data_AF-A0A099KVY4-F1
#
_entry.id   AF-A0A099KVY4-F1
#
_cell.length_a   1.000
_cell.length_b   1.000
_cell.length_c   1.000
_cell.angle_alpha   90.00
_cell.angle_beta   90.00
_cell.angle_gamma   90.00
#
_symmetry.space_group_name_H-M   'P 1'
#
loop_
_entity.id
_entity.type
_entity.pdbx_description
1 polymer ?
#
loop_
_entity_poly.entity_id
_entity_poly.type
_entity_poly.pdbx_seq_one_letter_code
_entity_poly.pdbx_strand_id
1 'polypeptide(L)'
;MNNKTPFRVYSSLSFQLKKTTGKNWIAVGDAAIYFDPRTSQGVHKPLLTGIAAAKSIIDTFKGLSDLPFLYAEQRNKYFNAYLTTRQFFYKQEKR
;
A
#
# COMPACT_ATOMS: atom_id res chain seq x y z
N MET A 1 7.74 -38.33 -17.07
CA MET A 1 6.65 -37.34 -17.18
C MET A 1 7.26 -35.96 -16.92
N ASN A 2 7.31 -35.09 -17.94
CA ASN A 2 7.93 -33.76 -17.84
C ASN A 2 6.96 -32.77 -17.18
N ASN A 3 7.07 -32.58 -15.86
CA ASN A 3 6.39 -31.50 -15.14
C ASN A 3 7.10 -30.17 -15.41
N LYS A 4 6.77 -29.51 -16.52
CA LYS A 4 7.12 -28.10 -16.69
C LYS A 4 6.08 -27.27 -15.94
N THR A 5 6.47 -26.66 -14.84
CA THR A 5 5.66 -25.64 -14.17
C THR A 5 5.33 -24.53 -15.18
N PRO A 6 4.06 -24.14 -15.33
CA PRO A 6 3.68 -23.11 -16.30
C PRO A 6 4.27 -21.75 -15.89
N PHE A 7 4.76 -21.00 -16.87
CA PHE A 7 5.15 -19.62 -16.67
C PHE A 7 3.94 -18.80 -16.19
N ARG A 8 4.13 -18.03 -15.13
CA ARG A 8 3.12 -17.10 -14.62
C ARG A 8 3.55 -15.68 -14.93
N VAL A 9 2.70 -14.97 -15.67
CA VAL A 9 2.88 -13.55 -15.97
C VAL A 9 1.95 -12.78 -15.05
N TYR A 10 2.49 -11.83 -14.29
CA TYR A 10 1.73 -10.92 -13.46
C TYR A 10 1.94 -9.50 -13.94
N SER A 11 0.87 -8.70 -13.96
CA SER A 11 0.97 -7.29 -14.31
C SER A 11 1.69 -6.52 -13.20
N SER A 12 2.64 -5.66 -13.57
CA SER A 12 3.35 -4.77 -12.63
C SER A 12 2.52 -3.51 -12.35
N LEU A 13 1.38 -3.69 -11.68
CA LEU A 13 0.47 -2.61 -11.32
C LEU A 13 0.88 -2.00 -9.98
N SER A 14 0.61 -0.70 -9.83
CA SER A 14 0.61 -0.01 -8.54
C SER A 14 -0.64 0.84 -8.44
N PHE A 15 -1.37 0.74 -7.35
CA PHE A 15 -2.60 1.50 -7.15
C PHE A 15 -2.80 1.85 -5.68
N GLN A 16 -3.61 2.87 -5.44
CA GLN A 16 -4.12 3.24 -4.13
C GLN A 16 -5.63 3.45 -4.23
N LEU A 17 -6.37 2.98 -3.22
CA LEU A 17 -7.79 3.25 -3.09
C LEU A 17 -8.04 4.74 -2.76
N LYS A 18 -8.95 5.38 -3.51
CA LYS A 18 -9.25 6.83 -3.38
C LYS A 18 -9.70 7.24 -1.97
N LYS A 19 -10.41 6.35 -1.26
CA LYS A 19 -10.75 6.49 0.15
C LYS A 19 -10.30 5.22 0.85
N THR A 20 -9.39 5.30 1.79
CA THR A 20 -8.91 4.14 2.56
C THR A 20 -9.67 3.96 3.88
N THR A 21 -10.52 4.91 4.25
CA THR A 21 -11.37 4.85 5.45
C THR A 21 -12.76 5.38 5.16
N GLY A 22 -13.72 4.95 5.98
CA GLY A 22 -15.08 5.49 6.01
C GLY A 22 -15.78 5.10 7.31
N LYS A 23 -17.08 5.36 7.40
CA LYS A 23 -17.85 5.06 8.61
C LYS A 23 -17.78 3.55 8.91
N ASN A 24 -17.17 3.20 10.05
CA ASN A 24 -17.02 1.83 10.55
C ASN A 24 -16.20 0.89 9.65
N TRP A 25 -15.34 1.41 8.76
CA TRP A 25 -14.45 0.57 7.97
C TRP A 25 -13.11 1.25 7.65
N ILE A 26 -12.10 0.42 7.47
CA ILE A 26 -10.73 0.80 7.09
C ILE A 26 -10.19 -0.26 6.12
N ALA A 27 -9.68 0.18 4.97
CA ALA A 27 -8.94 -0.66 4.06
C ALA A 27 -7.49 -0.78 4.54
N VAL A 28 -6.90 -1.98 4.45
CA VAL A 28 -5.55 -2.28 4.93
C VAL A 28 -4.79 -3.15 3.92
N GLY A 29 -3.45 -3.13 3.96
CA GLY A 29 -2.63 -3.91 3.03
C GLY A 29 -2.98 -3.62 1.57
N ASP A 30 -3.06 -4.67 0.75
CA ASP A 30 -3.34 -4.58 -0.69
C ASP A 30 -4.75 -4.03 -1.01
N ALA A 31 -5.70 -4.10 -0.06
CA ALA A 31 -7.01 -3.46 -0.23
C ALA A 31 -6.91 -1.91 -0.15
N ALA A 32 -5.88 -1.38 0.51
CA ALA A 32 -5.63 0.05 0.59
C ALA A 32 -4.67 0.52 -0.51
N ILE A 33 -3.52 -0.14 -0.64
CA ILE A 33 -2.44 0.24 -1.54
C ILE A 33 -1.70 -1.02 -1.99
N TYR A 34 -1.46 -1.12 -3.29
CA TYR A 34 -0.60 -2.13 -3.89
C TYR A 34 0.56 -1.46 -4.63
N PHE A 35 1.77 -2.01 -4.49
CA PHE A 35 2.99 -1.51 -5.14
C PHE A 35 3.55 -2.56 -6.09
N ASP A 36 4.11 -2.12 -7.23
CA ASP A 36 4.77 -3.02 -8.16
C ASP A 36 5.96 -3.75 -7.49
N PRO A 37 6.16 -5.04 -7.77
CA PRO A 37 7.22 -5.82 -7.16
C PRO A 37 8.63 -5.38 -7.59
N ARG A 38 8.74 -4.58 -8.66
CA ARG A 38 10.03 -4.09 -9.21
C ARG A 38 10.81 -3.18 -8.28
N THR A 39 10.15 -2.52 -7.33
CA THR A 39 10.82 -1.51 -6.50
C THR A 39 11.64 -2.06 -5.33
N SER A 40 11.77 -3.38 -5.13
CA SER A 40 12.49 -4.00 -3.98
C SER A 40 12.08 -3.48 -2.59
N GLN A 41 10.97 -2.74 -2.50
CA GLN A 41 10.43 -2.20 -1.25
C GLN A 41 9.24 -3.04 -0.72
N GLY A 42 9.05 -4.25 -1.24
CA GLY A 42 7.75 -4.95 -1.24
C GLY A 42 7.32 -5.68 0.04
N VAL A 43 8.21 -6.01 0.99
CA VAL A 43 7.83 -6.96 2.06
C VAL A 43 7.52 -6.32 3.42
N HIS A 44 8.16 -5.19 3.76
CA HIS A 44 7.95 -4.55 5.07
C HIS A 44 6.70 -3.65 5.12
N LYS A 45 6.22 -3.20 3.95
CA LYS A 45 5.13 -2.21 3.86
C LYS A 45 3.76 -2.73 4.28
N PRO A 46 3.32 -3.94 3.88
CA PRO A 46 2.02 -4.47 4.30
C PRO A 46 1.94 -4.62 5.82
N LEU A 47 3.01 -5.11 6.46
CA LEU A 47 3.08 -5.29 7.91
C LEU A 47 2.93 -3.97 8.67
N LEU A 48 3.66 -2.93 8.24
CA LEU A 48 3.56 -1.59 8.82
C LEU A 48 2.16 -0.98 8.64
N THR A 49 1.50 -1.26 7.51
CA THR A 49 0.11 -0.79 7.30
C THR A 49 -0.89 -1.49 8.21
N GLY A 50 -0.69 -2.77 8.50
CA GLY A 50 -1.51 -3.54 9.43
C GLY A 50 -1.40 -3.01 10.86
N ILE A 51 -0.17 -2.72 11.33
CA ILE A 51 0.07 -2.14 12.66
C ILE A 51 -0.58 -0.75 12.78
N ALA A 52 -0.41 0.10 11.76
CA ALA A 52 -1.02 1.44 11.76
C ALA A 52 -2.55 1.41 11.75
N ALA A 53 -3.14 0.44 11.03
CA ALA A 53 -4.58 0.26 11.02
C ALA A 53 -5.12 -0.25 12.35
N ALA A 54 -4.46 -1.25 12.96
CA ALA A 54 -4.82 -1.77 14.28
C ALA A 54 -4.79 -0.66 15.34
N LYS A 55 -3.75 0.17 15.33
CA LYS A 55 -3.66 1.35 16.21
C LYS A 55 -4.84 2.31 15.99
N SER A 56 -5.14 2.64 14.74
CA SER A 56 -6.25 3.55 14.40
C SER A 56 -7.60 3.00 14.86
N ILE A 57 -7.83 1.69 14.73
CA ILE A 57 -9.05 1.03 15.19
C ILE A 57 -9.18 1.11 16.72
N ILE A 58 -8.13 0.72 17.45
CA ILE A 58 -8.12 0.74 18.92
C ILE A 58 -8.41 2.14 19.45
N ASP A 59 -7.76 3.15 18.88
CA ASP A 59 -7.91 4.53 19.34
C ASP A 59 -9.28 5.13 18.96
N THR A 60 -9.87 4.71 17.82
CA THR A 60 -11.26 5.05 17.46
C THR A 60 -12.23 4.51 18.51
N PHE A 61 -12.06 3.25 18.95
CA PHE A 61 -12.88 2.67 20.02
C PHE A 61 -12.68 3.33 21.39
N LYS A 62 -11.56 4.02 21.61
CA LYS A 62 -11.32 4.84 22.80
C LYS A 62 -11.94 6.24 22.73
N GLY A 63 -12.64 6.58 21.64
CA GLY A 63 -13.30 7.88 21.47
C GLY A 63 -12.38 9.00 20.95
N LEU A 64 -11.19 8.66 20.43
CA LEU A 64 -10.31 9.63 19.77
C LEU A 64 -10.78 9.78 18.30
N SER A 65 -11.48 10.87 17.98
CA SER A 65 -12.37 10.95 16.80
C SER A 65 -11.71 11.14 15.43
N ASP A 66 -10.41 11.41 15.33
CA ASP A 66 -9.77 11.79 14.05
C ASP A 66 -8.70 10.82 13.52
N LEU A 67 -8.53 9.64 14.13
CA LEU A 67 -7.50 8.68 13.69
C LEU A 67 -7.73 8.03 12.32
N PRO A 68 -8.97 7.69 11.90
CA PRO A 68 -9.21 7.20 10.55
C PRO A 68 -8.80 8.21 9.46
N PHE A 69 -8.84 9.51 9.77
CA PHE A 69 -8.33 10.56 8.90
C PHE A 69 -6.80 10.54 8.84
N LEU A 70 -6.12 10.50 10.00
CA LEU A 70 -4.66 10.41 10.08
C LEU A 70 -4.12 9.17 9.36
N TYR A 71 -4.80 8.03 9.46
CA TYR A 71 -4.45 6.83 8.70
C TYR A 71 -4.50 7.08 7.19
N ALA A 72 -5.59 7.66 6.70
CA ALA A 72 -5.78 7.95 5.28
C ALA A 72 -4.76 8.96 4.75
N GLU A 73 -4.47 10.02 5.52
CA GLU A 73 -3.45 11.00 5.18
C GLU A 73 -2.06 10.35 5.09
N GLN A 74 -1.71 9.51 6.07
CA GLN A 74 -0.45 8.81 6.07
C GLN A 74 -0.32 7.89 4.85
N ARG A 75 -1.37 7.17 4.47
CA ARG A 75 -1.42 6.33 3.26
C ARG A 75 -1.18 7.15 1.99
N ASN A 76 -1.85 8.30 1.84
CA ASN A 76 -1.64 9.23 0.73
C ASN A 76 -0.18 9.70 0.64
N LYS A 77 0.40 10.12 1.78
CA LYS A 77 1.80 10.58 1.83
C LYS A 77 2.77 9.51 1.37
N TYR A 78 2.58 8.26 1.83
CA TYR A 78 3.43 7.15 1.45
C TYR A 78 3.33 6.81 -0.04
N PHE A 79 2.13 6.79 -0.60
CA PHE A 79 1.96 6.47 -2.01
C PHE A 79 2.56 7.55 -2.91
N ASN A 80 2.40 8.82 -2.56
CA ASN A 80 3.03 9.92 -3.28
C ASN A 80 4.56 9.83 -3.25
N ALA A 81 5.16 9.52 -2.09
CA ALA A 81 6.61 9.31 -1.98
C ALA A 81 7.10 8.15 -2.86
N TYR A 82 6.31 7.07 -2.94
CA TYR A 82 6.57 5.96 -3.85
C TYR A 82 6.50 6.40 -5.32
N LEU A 83 5.48 7.15 -5.73
CA LEU A 83 5.35 7.62 -7.12
C LEU A 83 6.54 8.51 -7.53
N THR A 84 7.00 9.39 -6.64
CA THR A 84 8.20 10.22 -6.87
C THR A 84 9.44 9.36 -7.06
N THR A 85 9.65 8.39 -6.16
CA THR A 85 10.79 7.46 -6.23
C THR A 85 10.76 6.64 -7.53
N ARG A 86 9.58 6.13 -7.88
CA ARG A 86 9.36 5.37 -9.12
C ARG A 86 9.71 6.23 -10.34
N GLN A 87 9.18 7.44 -10.43
CA GLN A 87 9.48 8.36 -11.53
C GLN A 87 10.97 8.66 -11.65
N PHE A 88 11.66 8.85 -10.52
CA PHE A 88 13.11 9.05 -10.49
C PHE A 88 13.87 7.88 -11.12
N PHE A 89 13.55 6.63 -10.75
CA PHE A 89 14.20 5.46 -11.33
C PHE A 89 13.88 5.28 -12.82
N TYR A 90 12.61 5.44 -13.24
CA TYR A 90 12.24 5.34 -14.66
C TYR A 90 12.92 6.43 -15.52
N LYS A 91 13.15 7.63 -14.98
CA LYS A 91 13.88 8.70 -15.69
C LYS A 91 15.37 8.41 -15.88
N GLN A 92 15.97 7.60 -14.99
CA GLN A 92 17.37 7.20 -15.10
C GLN A 92 17.57 5.98 -16.01
N GLU A 93 16.50 5.24 -16.32
CA GLU A 93 16.53 4.12 -17.25
C GLU A 93 16.71 4.65 -18.68
N LYS A 94 17.97 4.75 -19.12
CA LYS A 94 18.31 4.98 -20.53
C LYS A 94 18.14 3.65 -21.27
N ARG A 95 17.04 3.51 -22.01
CA ARG A 95 16.88 2.45 -23.01
C ARG A 95 17.64 2.78 -24.27
#